data_AF-A0A5K1E7V9-F1
#
_entry.id   AF-A0A5K1E7V9-F1
#
_cell.length_a   1.000
_cell.length_b   1.000
_cell.length_c   1.000
_cell.angle_alpha   90.00
_cell.angle_beta   90.00
_cell.angle_gamma   90.00
#
_symmetry.space_group_name_H-M   'P 1'
#
loop_
_entity.id
_entity.type
_entity.pdbx_description
1 polymer ?
#
loop_
_entity_poly.entity_id
_entity_poly.type
_entity_poly.pdbx_seq_one_letter_code
_entity_poly.pdbx_strand_id
1 'polypeptide(L)'
;MQTSLILLPLLLALFLITNSTPAQSRSKGINHNHPYVRSQGIPGRDQQQLEQQFMTWVRWIGTLNHSLFATATNIVSPSFLLTIDKNPAAGDFTTIQDAIDSLPAINSVRVIIRVNPGTYV
;
A
#
# COMPACT_ATOMS: atom_id res chain seq x y z
N MET A 1 -23.22 20.96 -42.05
CA MET A 1 -22.24 21.52 -41.10
C MET A 1 -22.16 20.68 -39.82
N GLN A 2 -21.99 19.35 -39.94
CA GLN A 2 -22.07 18.43 -38.78
C GLN A 2 -20.92 17.42 -38.71
N THR A 3 -20.09 17.33 -39.75
CA THR A 3 -18.90 16.48 -39.80
C THR A 3 -17.71 17.05 -39.03
N SER A 4 -17.69 18.37 -38.79
CA SER A 4 -16.59 19.06 -38.10
C SER A 4 -16.55 18.84 -36.58
N LEU A 5 -17.68 18.46 -35.96
CA LEU A 5 -17.79 18.29 -34.50
C LEU A 5 -17.20 16.98 -33.97
N ILE A 6 -17.03 15.96 -34.84
CA ILE A 6 -16.50 14.64 -34.45
C ILE A 6 -14.99 14.55 -34.72
N LEU A 7 -14.47 15.37 -35.63
CA LEU A 7 -13.05 15.41 -35.97
C LEU A 7 -12.18 15.92 -34.82
N LEU A 8 -12.68 16.90 -34.06
CA LEU A 8 -11.93 17.51 -32.95
C LEU A 8 -11.62 16.55 -31.79
N PRO A 9 -12.58 15.77 -31.24
CA PRO A 9 -12.26 14.78 -30.21
C PRO A 9 -11.40 13.63 -30.74
N LEU A 10 -11.55 13.24 -32.01
CA LEU A 10 -10.75 12.19 -32.63
C LEU A 10 -9.28 12.63 -32.81
N LEU A 11 -9.06 13.88 -33.18
CA LEU A 11 -7.73 14.47 -33.33
C LEU A 11 -7.07 14.69 -31.95
N LEU A 12 -7.85 15.05 -30.94
CA LEU A 12 -7.39 15.13 -29.55
C LEU A 12 -6.97 13.74 -29.01
N ALA A 13 -7.77 12.70 -29.27
CA ALA A 13 -7.43 11.33 -28.87
C ALA A 13 -6.15 10.83 -29.56
N LEU A 14 -5.98 11.13 -30.85
CA LEU A 14 -4.77 10.76 -31.59
C LEU A 14 -3.52 11.50 -31.07
N PHE A 15 -3.68 12.77 -30.68
CA PHE A 15 -2.62 13.56 -30.05
C PHE A 15 -2.22 12.99 -28.69
N LEU A 16 -3.18 12.52 -27.89
CA LEU A 16 -2.89 11.90 -26.59
C LEU A 16 -2.15 10.57 -26.73
N ILE A 17 -2.52 9.74 -27.71
CA ILE A 17 -1.89 8.42 -27.92
C ILE A 17 -0.45 8.57 -28.46
N THR A 18 -0.20 9.55 -29.32
CA THR A 18 1.14 9.79 -29.89
C THR A 18 2.10 10.46 -28.91
N ASN A 19 1.59 11.21 -27.93
CA ASN A 19 2.40 11.81 -26.87
C ASN A 19 2.49 10.97 -25.58
N SER A 20 1.88 9.78 -25.54
CA SER A 20 2.15 8.81 -24.48
C SER A 20 3.60 8.36 -24.58
N THR A 21 4.48 8.99 -23.81
CA THR A 21 5.83 8.49 -23.59
C THR A 21 5.72 7.07 -23.05
N PRO A 22 6.40 6.06 -23.64
CA PRO A 22 6.45 4.74 -23.04
C PRO A 22 7.02 4.92 -21.63
N ALA A 23 6.29 4.44 -20.63
CA ALA A 23 6.80 4.33 -19.28
C ALA A 23 8.01 3.41 -19.34
N GLN A 24 9.21 4.00 -19.45
CA GLN A 24 10.46 3.30 -19.29
C GLN A 24 10.47 2.80 -17.85
N SER A 25 10.08 1.55 -17.67
CA SER A 25 10.46 0.80 -16.48
C SER A 25 11.97 0.77 -16.47
N ARG A 26 12.58 1.72 -15.76
CA ARG A 26 14.00 1.72 -15.42
C ARG A 26 14.20 0.53 -14.48
N SER A 27 14.29 -0.68 -15.05
CA SER A 27 15.13 -1.67 -14.41
C SER A 27 16.53 -1.07 -14.48
N LYS A 28 17.04 -0.60 -13.35
CA LYS A 28 18.47 -0.33 -13.27
C LYS A 28 19.14 -1.66 -13.56
N GLY A 29 19.67 -1.82 -14.76
CA GLY A 29 20.55 -2.93 -15.09
C GLY A 29 21.64 -2.95 -14.04
N ILE A 30 21.69 -4.05 -13.27
CA ILE A 30 22.75 -4.25 -12.30
C ILE A 30 24.00 -4.54 -13.14
N ASN A 31 24.79 -3.49 -13.39
CA ASN A 31 26.05 -3.62 -14.10
C ASN A 31 27.06 -4.30 -13.17
N HIS A 32 27.07 -5.63 -13.20
CA HIS A 32 28.20 -6.41 -12.71
C HIS A 32 29.15 -6.63 -13.88
N ASN A 33 30.08 -5.69 -14.07
CA ASN A 33 31.32 -5.96 -14.80
C ASN A 33 32.15 -6.97 -13.99
N HIS A 34 31.77 -8.24 -14.07
CA HIS A 34 32.61 -9.34 -13.62
C HIS A 34 33.05 -10.10 -14.88
N PRO A 35 34.36 -10.23 -15.15
CA PRO A 35 34.81 -10.96 -16.33
C PRO A 35 34.30 -12.39 -16.23
N TYR A 36 33.51 -12.82 -17.22
CA TYR A 36 33.09 -14.19 -17.38
C TYR A 36 34.33 -15.04 -17.69
N VAL A 37 34.94 -15.61 -16.64
CA VAL A 37 35.99 -16.61 -16.78
C VAL A 37 35.31 -17.92 -17.15
N ARG A 38 35.53 -18.36 -18.39
CA ARG A 38 35.13 -19.70 -18.85
C ARG A 38 35.89 -20.74 -18.02
N SER A 39 35.24 -21.31 -17.01
CA SER A 39 35.75 -22.46 -16.26
C SER A 39 35.79 -23.68 -17.19
N GLN A 40 37.01 -24.15 -17.48
CA GLN A 40 37.22 -25.51 -17.97
C GLN A 40 37.38 -26.41 -16.74
N GLY A 41 36.54 -27.46 -16.68
CA GLY A 41 36.24 -28.20 -15.47
C GLY A 41 37.42 -28.98 -14.88
N ILE A 42 37.62 -28.81 -13.57
CA ILE A 42 38.43 -29.67 -12.71
C ILE A 42 37.47 -30.38 -11.75
N PRO A 43 37.25 -31.70 -11.88
CA PRO A 43 36.22 -32.40 -11.12
C PRO A 43 36.60 -32.38 -9.63
N GLY A 44 35.84 -31.62 -8.83
CA GLY A 44 35.97 -31.53 -7.38
C GLY A 44 36.14 -30.11 -6.84
N ARG A 45 37.00 -29.28 -7.46
CA ARG A 45 37.14 -27.86 -7.04
C ARG A 45 35.95 -27.03 -7.47
N ASP A 46 35.39 -27.33 -8.63
CA ASP A 46 34.25 -26.60 -9.18
C ASP A 46 33.00 -26.79 -8.33
N GLN A 47 32.76 -27.99 -7.77
CA GLN A 47 31.58 -28.24 -6.93
C GLN A 47 31.65 -27.45 -5.61
N GLN A 48 32.81 -27.43 -4.95
CA GLN A 48 32.97 -26.64 -3.72
C GLN A 48 32.88 -25.14 -3.98
N GLN A 49 33.39 -24.67 -5.11
CA GLN A 49 33.28 -23.27 -5.52
C GLN A 49 31.84 -22.89 -5.87
N LEU A 50 31.10 -23.77 -6.56
CA LEU A 50 29.68 -23.57 -6.86
C LEU A 50 28.83 -23.54 -5.59
N GLU A 51 29.10 -24.45 -4.64
CA GLU A 51 28.48 -24.45 -3.31
C GLU A 51 28.73 -23.12 -2.58
N GLN A 52 29.97 -22.63 -2.58
CA GLN A 52 30.33 -21.36 -1.94
C GLN A 52 29.63 -20.16 -2.60
N GLN A 53 29.55 -20.15 -3.93
CA GLN A 53 28.83 -19.11 -4.68
C GLN A 53 27.33 -19.16 -4.40
N PHE A 54 26.74 -20.36 -4.37
CA PHE A 54 25.35 -20.56 -4.01
C PHE A 54 25.06 -20.08 -2.59
N MET A 55 25.89 -20.44 -1.61
CA MET A 55 25.72 -19.98 -0.21
C MET A 55 25.89 -18.47 -0.06
N THR A 56 26.76 -17.85 -0.85
CA THR A 56 26.90 -16.39 -0.91
C THR A 56 25.62 -15.74 -1.43
N TRP A 57 25.03 -16.30 -2.49
CA TRP A 57 23.76 -15.84 -3.03
C TRP A 57 22.59 -16.05 -2.06
N VAL A 58 22.48 -17.22 -1.41
CA VAL A 58 21.44 -17.51 -0.40
C VAL A 58 21.52 -16.51 0.75
N ARG A 59 22.74 -16.25 1.26
CA ARG A 59 22.95 -15.26 2.33
C ARG A 59 22.51 -13.87 1.90
N TRP A 60 22.83 -13.46 0.68
CA TRP A 60 22.42 -12.17 0.14
C TRP A 60 20.89 -12.06 0.01
N ILE A 61 20.23 -13.05 -0.61
CA ILE A 61 18.76 -13.08 -0.73
C ILE A 61 18.10 -13.02 0.65
N GLY A 62 18.62 -13.74 1.64
CA GLY A 62 18.09 -13.72 3.01
C GLY A 62 18.18 -12.36 3.72
N THR A 63 19.07 -11.46 3.27
CA THR A 63 19.18 -10.09 3.82
C THR A 63 18.24 -9.09 3.15
N LEU A 64 17.62 -9.44 2.02
CA LEU A 64 16.69 -8.56 1.35
C LEU A 64 15.38 -8.47 2.13
N ASN A 65 14.79 -7.28 2.20
CA ASN A 65 13.46 -7.11 2.76
C ASN A 65 12.42 -7.56 1.72
N HIS A 66 11.87 -8.77 1.92
CA HIS A 66 10.85 -9.36 1.04
C HIS A 66 9.43 -8.93 1.40
N SER A 67 9.25 -8.06 2.39
CA SER A 67 7.92 -7.60 2.78
C SER A 67 7.38 -6.61 1.74
N LEU A 68 6.48 -7.08 0.89
CA LEU A 68 5.69 -6.21 0.00
C LEU A 68 4.69 -5.33 0.77
N PHE A 69 4.44 -5.67 2.03
CA PHE A 69 3.54 -4.95 2.90
C PHE A 69 4.37 -4.18 3.94
N ALA A 70 4.21 -2.87 3.99
CA ALA A 70 4.66 -2.11 5.14
C ALA A 70 3.92 -2.62 6.38
N THR A 71 4.57 -2.60 7.56
CA THR A 71 3.89 -2.84 8.84
C THR A 71 2.59 -2.06 8.86
N ALA A 72 1.46 -2.74 9.05
CA ALA A 72 0.15 -2.11 9.12
C ALA A 72 0.10 -1.20 10.36
N THR A 73 0.54 0.04 10.21
CA THR A 73 0.29 1.08 11.19
C THR A 73 -1.21 1.33 11.16
N ASN A 74 -1.89 1.19 12.29
CA ASN A 74 -3.27 1.65 12.44
C ASN A 74 -3.25 3.19 12.40
N ILE A 75 -3.25 3.77 11.19
CA ILE A 75 -3.22 5.23 10.96
C ILE A 75 -4.63 5.84 11.15
N VAL A 76 -5.60 5.10 11.68
CA VAL A 76 -6.97 5.61 11.90
C VAL A 76 -7.14 6.07 13.34
N SER A 77 -6.53 7.21 13.65
CA SER A 77 -6.97 8.03 14.78
C SER A 77 -8.46 8.37 14.58
N PRO A 78 -9.31 8.20 15.60
CA PRO A 78 -10.71 8.56 15.47
C PRO A 78 -10.84 10.05 15.18
N SER A 79 -11.77 10.41 14.30
CA SER A 79 -12.09 11.82 14.05
C SER A 79 -12.96 12.38 15.17
N PHE A 80 -13.82 11.54 15.76
CA PHE A 80 -14.69 11.93 16.88
C PHE A 80 -14.71 10.85 17.96
N LEU A 81 -14.81 11.32 19.21
CA LEU A 81 -14.99 10.50 20.40
C LEU A 81 -16.26 10.97 21.11
N LEU A 82 -17.28 10.12 21.17
CA LEU A 82 -18.51 10.38 21.90
C LEU A 82 -18.50 9.59 23.20
N THR A 83 -18.82 10.21 24.32
CA THR A 83 -18.86 9.57 25.63
C THR A 83 -20.29 9.44 26.10
N ILE A 84 -20.69 8.22 26.46
CA ILE A 84 -21.99 7.93 27.05
C ILE A 84 -21.80 7.74 28.55
N ASP A 85 -22.50 8.54 29.34
CA ASP A 85 -22.48 8.48 30.80
C ASP A 85 -23.89 8.73 31.37
N LYS A 86 -24.23 8.04 32.47
CA LYS A 86 -25.51 8.24 33.15
C LYS A 86 -25.65 9.61 33.80
N ASN A 87 -24.53 10.20 34.22
CA ASN A 87 -24.48 11.57 34.68
C ASN A 87 -24.37 12.50 33.45
N PRO A 88 -25.39 13.33 33.16
CA PRO A 88 -25.36 14.25 32.02
C PRO A 88 -24.24 15.31 32.11
N ALA A 89 -23.60 15.48 33.28
CA ALA A 89 -22.45 16.35 33.44
C ALA A 89 -21.10 15.68 33.10
N ALA A 90 -21.08 14.35 32.85
CA ALA A 90 -19.86 13.57 32.68
C ALA A 90 -19.69 12.95 31.28
N GLY A 91 -20.69 13.06 30.41
CA GLY A 91 -20.68 12.53 29.04
C GLY A 91 -21.50 13.38 28.08
N ASP A 92 -21.40 13.07 26.80
CA ASP A 92 -22.13 13.74 25.71
C ASP A 92 -23.58 13.25 25.62
N PHE A 93 -23.82 11.97 25.94
CA PHE A 93 -25.13 11.32 25.88
C PHE A 93 -25.41 10.49 27.12
N THR A 94 -26.69 10.32 27.47
CA THR A 94 -27.14 9.49 28.60
C THR A 94 -27.71 8.14 28.19
N THR A 95 -27.98 7.95 26.89
CA THR A 95 -28.49 6.71 26.29
C THR A 95 -27.62 6.31 25.10
N ILE A 96 -27.71 5.02 24.73
CA ILE A 96 -26.99 4.49 23.56
C ILE A 96 -27.66 4.96 22.27
N GLN A 97 -29.00 4.99 22.24
CA GLN A 97 -29.74 5.32 21.05
C GLN A 97 -29.54 6.78 20.64
N ASP A 98 -29.56 7.72 21.59
CA ASP A 98 -29.34 9.14 21.28
C ASP A 98 -27.95 9.38 20.68
N ALA A 99 -26.94 8.66 21.17
CA ALA A 99 -25.59 8.74 20.63
C ALA A 99 -25.53 8.21 19.18
N ILE A 100 -26.24 7.14 18.87
CA ILE A 100 -26.34 6.58 17.52
C ILE A 100 -27.12 7.52 16.60
N ASP A 101 -28.25 8.05 17.07
CA ASP A 101 -29.13 8.94 16.29
C ASP A 101 -28.49 10.29 15.99
N SER A 102 -27.49 10.69 16.79
CA SER A 102 -26.68 11.89 16.52
C SER A 102 -25.77 11.74 15.30
N LEU A 103 -25.54 10.52 14.81
CA LEU A 103 -24.64 10.27 13.69
C LEU A 103 -25.34 10.49 12.33
N PRO A 104 -24.62 11.02 11.32
CA PRO A 104 -25.16 11.11 9.98
C PRO A 104 -25.38 9.72 9.39
N ALA A 105 -26.45 9.57 8.59
CA ALA A 105 -26.80 8.31 7.93
C ALA A 105 -25.65 7.72 7.07
N ILE A 106 -24.77 8.58 6.55
CA ILE A 106 -23.53 8.18 5.87
C ILE A 106 -22.37 8.78 6.65
N ASN A 107 -21.59 7.93 7.32
CA ASN A 107 -20.44 8.35 8.10
C ASN A 107 -19.14 8.11 7.31
N SER A 108 -18.49 9.19 6.89
CA SER A 108 -17.23 9.12 6.11
C SER A 108 -15.98 9.04 6.98
N VAL A 109 -16.14 9.15 8.31
CA VAL A 109 -15.02 9.17 9.26
C VAL A 109 -15.26 8.19 10.40
N ARG A 110 -14.19 7.78 11.07
CA ARG A 110 -14.28 6.88 12.22
C ARG A 110 -14.73 7.65 13.45
N VAL A 111 -15.86 7.23 14.03
CA VAL A 111 -16.36 7.69 15.33
C VAL A 111 -16.18 6.56 16.35
N ILE A 112 -15.66 6.88 17.52
CA ILE A 112 -15.62 5.95 18.66
C ILE A 112 -16.66 6.40 19.67
N ILE A 113 -17.53 5.48 20.06
CA ILE A 113 -18.47 5.68 21.17
C ILE A 113 -17.87 4.95 22.38
N ARG A 114 -17.55 5.69 23.44
CA ARG A 114 -17.12 5.14 24.73
C ARG A 114 -18.32 5.10 25.66
N VAL A 115 -18.56 3.94 26.24
CA VAL A 115 -19.67 3.73 27.17
C VAL A 115 -19.09 3.55 28.57
N ASN A 116 -19.40 4.48 29.47
CA ASN A 116 -19.00 4.38 30.87
C ASN A 116 -19.87 3.33 31.61
N PRO A 117 -19.42 2.82 32.77
CA PRO A 117 -20.17 1.81 33.51
C PRO A 117 -21.59 2.26 33.86
N GLY A 118 -22.58 1.42 33.55
CA GLY A 118 -23.99 1.69 33.85
C GLY A 118 -24.94 0.81 33.05
N THR A 119 -26.22 0.81 33.44
CA THR A 119 -27.28 0.10 32.70
C THR A 119 -28.02 1.09 31.81
N TYR A 120 -27.81 1.00 30.50
CA TYR A 120 -28.46 1.86 29.50
C TYR A 120 -29.73 1.18 28.96
N VAL A 121 -30.76 1.98 28.70
CA VAL A 121 -32.03 1.57 28.12
C VAL A 121 -32.16 2.29 26.79
#